data_AF-A0A5N3VV46-F1
#
_entry.id   AF-A0A5N3VV46-F1
#
_cell.length_a   1.000
_cell.length_b   1.000
_cell.length_c   1.000
_cell.angle_alpha   90.00
_cell.angle_beta   90.00
_cell.angle_gamma   90.00
#
_symmetry.space_group_name_H-M   'P 1'
#
loop_
_entity.id
_entity.type
_entity.pdbx_description
1 polymer ?
#
loop_
_entity_poly.entity_id
_entity_poly.type
_entity_poly.pdbx_seq_one_letter_code
_entity_poly.pdbx_strand_id
1 'polypeptide(L)'
;MTKLWGACQLLLALLVALVALGGSTLVYKDTNKVLSELRNVSSSSSNVKQCLWFVMQEYNKDSKDKFLFQVVKVWQVQMQVTDYLEYFIDAEIARTNCRKLPNGNENCVVKNTAKPEKRQMCTFWVGALPWHGYFTVMKKQCVDA
;
A
#
# COMPACT_ATOMS: atom_id res chain seq x y z
N MET A 1 -44.78 0.14 -48.93
CA MET A 1 -43.76 0.90 -48.18
C MET A 1 -44.07 1.06 -46.68
N THR A 2 -45.32 0.90 -46.24
CA THR A 2 -45.73 1.03 -44.82
C THR A 2 -45.44 -0.19 -43.95
N LYS A 3 -45.39 -1.41 -44.52
CA LYS A 3 -45.09 -2.64 -43.77
C LYS A 3 -43.63 -2.75 -43.30
N LEU A 4 -42.69 -2.14 -44.04
CA LEU A 4 -41.26 -2.15 -43.69
C LEU A 4 -40.96 -1.21 -42.50
N TRP A 5 -41.72 -0.11 -42.40
CA TRP A 5 -41.59 0.88 -41.33
C TRP A 5 -42.07 0.31 -39.99
N GLY A 6 -43.19 -0.40 -39.97
CA GLY A 6 -43.69 -1.08 -38.77
C GLY A 6 -42.74 -2.18 -38.27
N ALA A 7 -42.15 -2.95 -39.20
CA ALA A 7 -41.15 -3.97 -38.84
C ALA A 7 -39.88 -3.35 -38.23
N CYS A 8 -39.43 -2.21 -38.76
CA CYS A 8 -38.28 -1.48 -38.23
C CYS A 8 -38.56 -0.93 -36.82
N GLN A 9 -39.77 -0.40 -36.58
CA GLN A 9 -40.16 0.07 -35.24
C GLN A 9 -40.23 -1.06 -34.21
N LEU A 10 -40.71 -2.24 -34.59
CA LEU A 10 -40.74 -3.42 -33.72
C LEU A 10 -39.33 -3.94 -33.40
N LEU A 11 -38.43 -3.97 -34.39
CA LEU A 11 -37.02 -4.35 -34.19
C LEU A 11 -36.29 -3.37 -33.28
N LEU A 12 -36.52 -2.07 -33.45
CA LEU A 12 -35.97 -1.03 -32.57
C LEU A 12 -36.48 -1.19 -31.13
N ALA A 13 -37.77 -1.45 -30.94
CA ALA A 13 -38.33 -1.68 -29.61
C ALA A 13 -37.74 -2.93 -28.92
N LEU A 14 -37.52 -4.01 -29.68
CA LEU A 14 -36.89 -5.25 -29.19
C LEU A 14 -35.42 -5.05 -28.78
N LEU A 15 -34.65 -4.27 -29.55
CA LEU A 15 -33.27 -3.92 -29.20
C LEU A 15 -33.21 -3.08 -27.92
N VAL A 16 -34.11 -2.12 -27.75
CA VAL A 16 -34.20 -1.31 -26.53
C VAL A 16 -34.58 -2.18 -25.32
N ALA A 17 -35.51 -3.11 -25.48
CA ALA A 17 -35.89 -4.05 -24.42
C ALA A 17 -34.73 -4.99 -24.04
N LEU A 18 -33.96 -5.50 -25.01
CA LEU A 18 -32.79 -6.33 -24.77
C LEU A 18 -31.65 -5.56 -24.08
N VAL A 19 -31.48 -4.27 -24.34
CA VAL A 19 -30.52 -3.42 -23.61
C VAL A 19 -31.00 -3.14 -22.18
N ALA A 20 -32.31 -2.95 -21.97
CA ALA A 20 -32.89 -2.72 -20.64
C ALA A 20 -32.88 -3.99 -19.75
N LEU A 21 -33.08 -5.17 -20.34
CA LEU A 21 -33.07 -6.46 -19.64
C LEU A 21 -31.67 -7.08 -19.56
N GLY A 22 -30.81 -6.82 -20.56
CA GLY A 22 -29.42 -7.28 -20.64
C GLY A 22 -28.41 -6.31 -20.05
N GLY A 23 -28.89 -5.22 -19.43
CA GLY A 23 -28.12 -4.37 -18.53
C GLY A 23 -27.68 -5.20 -17.34
N SER A 24 -26.67 -6.04 -17.55
CA SER A 24 -25.83 -6.57 -16.49
C SER A 24 -25.41 -5.35 -15.71
N THR A 25 -25.98 -5.17 -14.53
CA THR A 25 -25.36 -4.35 -13.51
C THR A 25 -24.04 -5.06 -13.24
N LEU A 26 -23.01 -4.72 -14.04
CA LEU A 26 -21.65 -4.81 -13.57
C LEU A 26 -21.67 -3.92 -12.35
N VAL A 27 -21.89 -4.54 -11.20
CA VAL A 27 -21.55 -3.97 -9.91
C VAL A 27 -20.08 -3.66 -10.05
N TYR A 28 -19.79 -2.42 -10.45
CA TYR A 28 -18.49 -1.82 -10.36
C TYR A 28 -18.17 -1.86 -8.88
N LYS A 29 -17.49 -2.93 -8.47
CA LYS A 29 -17.06 -3.14 -7.11
C LYS A 29 -16.02 -2.06 -6.86
N ASP A 30 -16.46 -0.96 -6.28
CA ASP A 30 -15.56 0.12 -5.86
C ASP A 30 -14.64 -0.48 -4.79
N THR A 31 -13.42 -0.81 -5.20
CA THR A 31 -12.37 -1.39 -4.37
C THR A 31 -11.84 -0.41 -3.33
N ASN A 32 -12.32 0.84 -3.30
CA ASN A 32 -11.95 1.84 -2.30
C ASN A 32 -12.99 1.95 -1.17
N LYS A 33 -13.74 0.89 -0.88
CA LYS A 33 -14.71 0.91 0.22
C LYS A 33 -13.98 0.87 1.56
N VAL A 34 -13.73 2.05 2.13
CA VAL A 34 -13.26 2.20 3.51
C VAL A 34 -14.35 1.69 4.44
N LEU A 35 -14.07 0.58 5.13
CA LEU A 35 -14.98 -0.10 6.05
C LEU A 35 -14.90 0.48 7.47
N SER A 36 -13.81 1.17 7.81
CA SER A 36 -13.63 1.81 9.10
C SER A 36 -12.85 3.12 8.97
N GLU A 37 -13.24 4.11 9.76
CA GLU A 37 -12.54 5.39 9.85
C GLU A 37 -11.08 5.22 10.28
N LEU A 38 -10.23 6.10 9.78
CA LEU A 38 -8.80 6.16 10.09
C LEU A 38 -8.60 6.45 11.58
N ARG A 39 -7.87 5.56 12.29
CA ARG A 39 -7.58 5.74 13.72
C ARG A 39 -6.11 5.56 14.04
N ASN A 40 -5.64 6.34 15.03
CA ASN A 40 -4.30 6.18 15.57
C ASN A 40 -4.17 4.81 16.26
N VAL A 41 -3.08 4.10 15.99
CA VAL A 41 -2.76 2.81 16.59
C VAL A 41 -1.37 2.85 17.21
N SER A 42 -1.13 1.99 18.20
CA SER A 42 0.17 1.92 18.84
C SER A 42 1.24 1.39 17.89
N SER A 43 2.37 2.08 17.82
CA SER A 43 3.57 1.62 17.13
C SER A 43 4.18 0.35 17.75
N SER A 44 3.81 0.03 19.00
CA SER A 44 4.28 -1.17 19.69
C SER A 44 3.51 -2.45 19.33
N SER A 45 2.40 -2.34 18.59
CA SER A 45 1.59 -3.50 18.20
C SER A 45 2.35 -4.47 17.29
N SER A 46 2.07 -5.76 17.41
CA SER A 46 2.72 -6.81 16.62
C SER A 46 2.56 -6.60 15.12
N ASN A 47 1.35 -6.25 14.67
CA ASN A 47 1.07 -6.00 13.26
C ASN A 47 1.87 -4.82 12.71
N VAL A 48 1.99 -3.74 13.49
CA VAL A 48 2.81 -2.58 13.07
C VAL A 48 4.28 -2.96 13.01
N LYS A 49 4.80 -3.73 13.97
CA LYS A 49 6.19 -4.23 13.93
C LYS A 49 6.45 -5.09 12.68
N GLN A 50 5.49 -5.95 12.29
CA GLN A 50 5.58 -6.72 11.05
C GLN A 50 5.57 -5.82 9.81
N CYS A 51 4.72 -4.79 9.78
CA CYS A 51 4.70 -3.81 8.69
C CYS A 51 6.03 -3.06 8.58
N LEU A 52 6.57 -2.56 9.71
CA LEU A 52 7.86 -1.87 9.74
C LEU A 52 9.00 -2.78 9.24
N TRP A 53 9.02 -4.04 9.67
CA TRP A 53 9.99 -5.02 9.19
C TRP A 53 9.89 -5.21 7.68
N PHE A 54 8.68 -5.47 7.16
CA PHE A 54 8.45 -5.68 5.74
C PHE A 54 8.83 -4.45 4.90
N VAL A 55 8.40 -3.26 5.33
CA VAL A 55 8.71 -2.00 4.66
C VAL A 55 10.21 -1.75 4.59
N MET A 56 10.97 -2.05 5.65
CA MET A 56 12.42 -1.91 5.62
C MET A 56 13.09 -2.87 4.65
N GLN A 57 12.58 -4.09 4.51
CA GLN A 57 13.08 -5.02 3.51
C GLN A 57 12.86 -4.48 2.10
N GLU A 58 11.65 -4.03 1.77
CA GLU A 58 11.33 -3.46 0.46
C GLU A 58 12.07 -2.16 0.18
N TYR A 59 12.16 -1.26 1.18
CA TYR A 59 12.93 -0.03 1.06
C TYR A 59 14.41 -0.30 0.76
N ASN A 60 15.01 -1.27 1.45
CA ASN A 60 16.40 -1.62 1.28
C ASN A 60 16.68 -2.34 -0.04
N LYS A 61 15.76 -3.13 -0.58
CA LYS A 61 15.87 -3.69 -1.93
C LYS A 61 15.90 -2.59 -2.99
N ASP A 62 14.99 -1.62 -2.88
CA ASP A 62 14.81 -0.58 -3.89
C ASP A 62 15.82 0.56 -3.79
N SER A 63 16.35 0.80 -2.60
CA SER A 63 17.30 1.89 -2.35
C SER A 63 18.60 1.69 -3.12
N LYS A 64 19.12 2.74 -3.75
CA LYS A 64 20.42 2.72 -4.45
C LYS A 64 21.62 2.87 -3.50
N ASP A 65 21.37 3.07 -2.21
CA ASP A 65 22.43 3.17 -1.22
C ASP A 65 23.16 1.83 -1.03
N LYS A 66 24.47 1.90 -0.78
CA LYS A 66 25.31 0.72 -0.54
C LYS A 66 25.07 0.12 0.85
N PHE A 67 24.47 0.89 1.75
CA PHE A 67 24.18 0.50 3.13
C PHE A 67 22.68 0.29 3.35
N LEU A 68 22.36 -0.53 4.36
CA LEU A 68 20.99 -0.74 4.81
C LEU A 68 20.50 0.45 5.63
N PHE A 69 19.19 0.70 5.59
CA PHE A 69 18.46 1.62 6.46
C PHE A 69 17.63 0.84 7.46
N GLN A 70 17.44 1.43 8.64
CA GLN A 70 16.50 0.93 9.64
C GLN A 70 15.65 2.06 10.19
N VAL A 71 14.50 1.71 10.76
CA VAL A 71 13.65 2.64 11.50
C VAL A 71 14.32 2.98 12.83
N VAL A 72 14.52 4.28 13.09
CA VAL A 72 15.05 4.78 14.36
C VAL A 72 13.98 5.43 15.23
N LYS A 73 12.91 5.93 14.61
CA LYS A 73 11.78 6.52 15.33
C LYS A 73 10.50 6.35 14.54
N VAL A 74 9.40 6.07 15.24
CA VAL A 74 8.06 6.09 14.66
C VAL A 74 7.32 7.26 15.29
N TRP A 75 6.88 8.20 14.46
CA TRP A 75 6.20 9.42 14.89
C TRP A 75 4.71 9.18 15.05
N GLN A 76 4.10 8.56 14.04
CA GLN A 76 2.67 8.30 14.02
C GLN A 76 2.37 7.03 13.23
N VAL A 77 1.34 6.31 13.69
CA VAL A 77 0.75 5.21 12.93
C VAL A 77 -0.76 5.34 12.95
N GLN A 78 -1.35 5.35 11.77
CA GLN A 78 -2.78 5.34 11.56
C GLN A 78 -3.18 4.07 10.82
N MET A 79 -4.35 3.54 11.13
CA MET A 79 -4.89 2.35 10.49
C MET A 79 -6.33 2.56 10.06
N GLN A 80 -6.66 2.03 8.89
CA GLN A 80 -8.04 1.86 8.42
C GLN A 80 -8.24 0.45 7.88
N VAL A 81 -9.50 0.05 7.77
CA VAL A 81 -9.88 -1.27 7.22
C VAL A 81 -10.55 -1.05 5.87
N THR A 82 -10.02 -1.68 4.83
CA THR A 82 -10.60 -1.76 3.48
C THR A 82 -10.82 -3.24 3.14
N ASP A 83 -10.47 -3.68 1.93
CA ASP A 83 -10.34 -5.10 1.61
C ASP A 83 -9.11 -5.75 2.29
N TYR A 84 -8.22 -4.93 2.88
CA TYR A 84 -7.07 -5.30 3.71
C TYR A 84 -6.91 -4.31 4.88
N LEU A 85 -6.01 -4.60 5.81
CA LEU A 85 -5.60 -3.62 6.82
C LEU A 85 -4.62 -2.64 6.19
N GLU A 86 -4.94 -1.35 6.24
CA GLU A 86 -4.11 -0.29 5.70
C GLU A 86 -3.44 0.48 6.82
N TYR A 87 -2.12 0.52 6.82
CA TYR A 87 -1.31 1.26 7.77
C TYR A 87 -0.63 2.44 7.10
N PHE A 88 -0.82 3.62 7.67
CA PHE A 88 -0.10 4.85 7.32
C PHE A 88 0.92 5.11 8.43
N ILE A 89 2.20 5.05 8.08
CA ILE A 89 3.30 5.06 9.04
C ILE A 89 4.24 6.21 8.72
N ASP A 90 4.32 7.17 9.64
CA ASP A 90 5.33 8.23 9.61
C ASP A 90 6.50 7.83 10.50
N ALA A 91 7.66 7.63 9.89
CA ALA A 91 8.84 7.12 10.56
C ALA A 91 10.12 7.83 10.09
N GLU A 92 11.04 8.00 11.04
CA GLU A 92 12.41 8.38 10.76
C GLU A 92 13.24 7.11 10.52
N ILE A 93 13.93 7.06 9.39
CA ILE A 93 14.88 6.02 9.07
C ILE A 93 16.30 6.57 9.03
N ALA A 94 17.26 5.73 9.38
CA ALA A 94 18.66 6.09 9.35
C ALA A 94 19.54 5.03 8.70
N ARG A 95 20.59 5.49 8.04
CA ARG A 95 21.60 4.62 7.42
C ARG A 95 22.39 3.87 8.50
N THR A 96 22.49 2.56 8.34
CA THR A 96 23.26 1.66 9.22
C THR A 96 24.73 1.53 8.81
N ASN A 97 25.50 0.77 9.59
CA ASN A 97 26.86 0.37 9.21
C ASN A 97 26.93 -0.84 8.28
N CYS A 98 25.83 -1.58 8.14
CA CYS A 98 25.75 -2.76 7.28
C CYS A 98 25.73 -2.38 5.81
N ARG A 99 26.56 -3.06 5.03
CA ARG A 99 26.45 -3.02 3.56
C ARG A 99 25.36 -3.99 3.10
N LYS A 100 24.74 -3.67 1.97
CA LYS A 100 23.87 -4.63 1.29
C LYS A 100 24.72 -5.79 0.80
N LEU A 101 24.45 -6.98 1.32
CA LEU A 101 25.08 -8.20 0.86
C LEU A 101 24.16 -8.91 -0.13
N PRO A 102 24.71 -9.64 -1.12
CA PRO A 102 23.89 -10.43 -2.04
C PRO A 102 23.00 -11.47 -1.33
N ASN A 103 23.47 -12.03 -0.21
CA ASN A 103 22.83 -13.15 0.51
C ASN A 103 22.79 -12.93 2.06
N GLY A 104 22.57 -11.71 2.54
CA GLY A 104 22.85 -11.38 3.95
C GLY A 104 21.64 -11.24 4.89
N ASN A 105 21.62 -12.09 5.93
CA ASN A 105 21.07 -11.77 7.25
C ASN A 105 22.23 -11.42 8.19
N GLU A 106 22.49 -10.13 8.42
CA GLU A 106 23.44 -9.66 9.43
C GLU A 106 22.73 -8.81 10.48
N ASN A 107 23.18 -8.89 11.75
CA ASN A 107 22.69 -8.03 12.81
C ASN A 107 23.21 -6.60 12.60
N CYS A 108 22.35 -5.74 12.07
CA CYS A 108 22.70 -4.38 11.70
C CYS A 108 22.48 -3.37 12.82
N VAL A 109 23.46 -2.48 12.98
CA VAL A 109 23.42 -1.40 13.97
C VAL A 109 23.49 -0.06 13.25
N VAL A 110 22.72 0.91 13.72
CA VAL A 110 22.83 2.29 13.25
C VAL A 110 24.19 2.89 13.59
N LYS A 111 24.79 3.60 12.64
CA LYS A 111 26.11 4.22 12.83
C LYS A 111 26.04 5.36 13.84
N ASN A 112 26.56 5.15 15.04
CA ASN A 112 27.11 6.23 15.87
C ASN A 112 28.53 6.55 15.39
N THR A 113 28.68 7.19 14.23
CA THR A 113 30.00 7.57 13.69
C THR A 113 30.14 9.09 13.59
N ALA A 114 31.37 9.60 13.64
CA ALA A 114 31.68 11.03 13.52
C ALA A 114 31.28 11.70 12.18
N LYS A 115 30.76 10.94 11.20
CA LYS A 115 30.20 11.47 9.94
C LYS A 115 28.67 11.61 10.06
N PRO A 116 28.06 12.64 9.45
CA PRO A 116 26.63 12.87 9.54
C PRO A 116 25.86 11.61 9.11
N GLU A 117 25.01 11.15 10.01
CA GLU A 117 24.12 10.02 9.82
C GLU A 117 23.07 10.43 8.79
N LYS A 118 23.01 9.74 7.63
CA LYS A 118 21.96 10.04 6.65
C LYS A 118 20.63 9.59 7.24
N ARG A 119 19.84 10.55 7.70
CA ARG A 119 18.50 10.38 8.26
C ARG A 119 17.47 10.90 7.26
N GLN A 120 16.32 10.24 7.23
CA GLN A 120 15.24 10.59 6.31
C GLN A 120 13.91 10.42 7.05
N MET A 121 13.02 11.37 6.84
CA MET A 121 11.63 11.26 7.27
C MET A 121 10.84 10.61 6.14
N CYS A 122 10.16 9.51 6.44
CA CYS A 122 9.42 8.75 5.47
C CYS A 122 7.97 8.52 5.91
N THR A 123 7.06 8.63 4.94
CA THR A 123 5.67 8.20 5.06
C THR A 123 5.48 6.94 4.22
N PHE A 124 5.03 5.88 4.87
CA PHE A 124 4.76 4.58 4.25
C PHE A 124 3.26 4.26 4.31
N TRP A 125 2.71 3.78 3.21
CA TRP A 125 1.38 3.20 3.14
C TRP A 125 1.51 1.71 2.86
N VAL A 126 1.08 0.89 3.82
CA VAL A 126 1.25 -0.56 3.83
C VAL A 126 -0.09 -1.24 3.88
N GLY A 127 -0.38 -2.09 2.89
CA GLY A 127 -1.50 -3.01 2.94
C GLY A 127 -1.07 -4.33 3.57
N ALA A 128 -1.88 -4.88 4.48
CA ALA A 128 -1.57 -6.11 5.20
C ALA A 128 -2.80 -7.01 5.38
N LEU A 129 -2.59 -8.31 5.19
CA LEU A 129 -3.46 -9.39 5.68
C LEU A 129 -2.60 -10.28 6.58
N PRO A 130 -2.39 -9.91 7.86
CA PRO A 130 -1.45 -10.62 8.74
C PRO A 130 -1.74 -12.11 8.88
N TRP A 131 -3.01 -12.52 8.83
CA TRP A 131 -3.44 -13.91 8.91
C TRP A 131 -3.07 -14.77 7.68
N HIS A 132 -2.74 -14.14 6.55
CA HIS A 132 -2.21 -14.82 5.36
C HIS A 132 -0.71 -14.51 5.13
N GLY A 133 -0.06 -13.76 6.03
CA GLY A 133 1.33 -13.32 5.84
C GLY A 133 1.53 -12.41 4.62
N TYR A 134 0.46 -11.79 4.12
CA TYR A 134 0.52 -10.93 2.94
C TYR A 134 0.74 -9.48 3.36
N PHE A 135 1.75 -8.85 2.79
CA PHE A 135 2.10 -7.45 3.00
C PHE A 135 2.48 -6.81 1.66
N THR A 136 2.14 -5.54 1.49
CA THR A 136 2.49 -4.77 0.29
C THR A 136 2.76 -3.31 0.64
N VAL A 137 3.81 -2.73 0.06
CA VAL A 137 4.08 -1.30 0.18
C VAL A 137 3.37 -0.59 -0.97
N MET A 138 2.22 0.02 -0.67
CA MET A 138 1.39 0.70 -1.67
C MET A 138 1.99 2.05 -2.07
N LYS A 139 2.56 2.76 -1.11
CA LYS A 139 3.19 4.07 -1.33
C LYS A 139 4.33 4.27 -0.35
N LYS A 140 5.40 4.92 -0.82
CA LYS A 140 6.50 5.39 0.01
C LYS A 140 6.92 6.78 -0.45
N GLN A 141 7.12 7.68 0.49
CA GLN A 141 7.64 9.02 0.25
C GLN A 141 8.66 9.32 1.33
N CYS A 142 9.85 9.76 0.95
CA CYS A 142 10.93 10.07 1.88
C CYS A 142 11.53 11.43 1.53
N VAL A 143 11.86 12.21 2.55
CA VAL A 143 12.60 13.46 2.46
C VAL A 143 13.83 13.37 3.37
N ASP A 144 14.92 14.02 2.99
CA ASP A 144 16.09 14.11 3.88
C ASP A 144 15.70 14.90 5.15
N ALA A 145 16.11 14.40 6.32
CA ALA A 145 15.77 14.95 7.63
C ALA A 145 16.72 16.07 8.08
#